data_AF-A0A7W7N1A3-F1
#
_entry.id   AF-A0A7W7N1A3-F1
#
_cell.length_a   1.000
_cell.length_b   1.000
_cell.length_c   1.000
_cell.angle_alpha   90.00
_cell.angle_beta   90.00
_cell.angle_gamma   90.00
#
_symmetry.space_group_name_H-M   'P 1'
#
loop_
_entity.id
_entity.type
_entity.pdbx_description
1 polymer ?
#
loop_
_entity_poly.entity_id
_entity_poly.type
_entity_poly.pdbx_seq_one_letter_code
_entity_poly.pdbx_strand_id
1 'polypeptide(L)'
;MTDADEARWLRACLPPDRPEQRARLEAETALAAAAPPVLLKGDALEVLPEAFARVPPDALPVVTTTWALSDLPLEGRLRFFHRLDETAAHRPVAWVSAEGVGVAPAIPTFGDRRASGHSIIGLALLDHSTVRTEAVGRCWSRGRLLSWLTGS
;
A
#
# COMPACT_ATOMS: atom_id res chain seq x y z
N MET A 1 14.33 8.55 3.84
CA MET A 1 15.43 8.41 4.81
C MET A 1 16.21 9.70 4.82
N THR A 2 16.24 10.36 5.97
CA THR A 2 16.95 11.64 6.14
C THR A 2 18.30 11.45 6.84
N ASP A 3 18.56 10.28 7.41
CA ASP A 3 19.84 9.95 8.05
C ASP A 3 20.89 9.56 6.99
N ALA A 4 22.02 10.27 7.03
CA ALA A 4 23.14 10.06 6.13
C ALA A 4 23.84 8.72 6.35
N ASP A 5 23.87 8.21 7.58
CA ASP A 5 24.52 6.94 7.93
C ASP A 5 23.66 5.75 7.51
N GLU A 6 22.35 5.81 7.70
CA GLU A 6 21.42 4.81 7.15
C GLU A 6 21.50 4.78 5.61
N ALA A 7 21.55 5.95 4.97
CA ALA A 7 21.68 6.05 3.52
C ALA A 7 23.03 5.50 3.02
N ARG A 8 24.11 5.66 3.80
CA ARG A 8 25.42 5.06 3.48
C ARG A 8 25.35 3.54 3.60
N TRP A 9 24.70 3.03 4.64
CA TRP A 9 24.52 1.60 4.84
C TRP A 9 23.73 0.95 3.71
N LEU A 10 22.58 1.52 3.30
CA LEU A 10 21.80 1.00 2.17
C LEU A 10 22.61 0.92 0.87
N ARG A 11 23.44 1.94 0.59
CA ARG A 11 24.32 1.93 -0.59
C ARG A 11 25.39 0.85 -0.53
N ALA A 12 25.82 0.45 0.67
CA ALA A 12 26.79 -0.62 0.88
C ALA A 12 26.17 -2.01 0.72
N CYS A 13 24.85 -2.15 0.95
CA CYS A 13 24.12 -3.40 0.74
C CYS A 13 23.88 -3.74 -0.75
N LEU A 14 24.10 -2.79 -1.67
CA LEU A 14 23.95 -3.02 -3.10
C LEU A 14 25.20 -3.68 -3.70
N PRO A 15 25.04 -4.76 -4.49
CA PRO A 15 26.13 -5.31 -5.29
C PRO A 15 26.76 -4.25 -6.20
N PRO A 16 28.10 -4.20 -6.32
CA PRO A 16 28.79 -3.15 -7.07
C PRO A 16 28.55 -3.22 -8.59
N ASP A 17 28.14 -4.37 -9.11
CA ASP A 17 27.94 -4.68 -10.53
C ASP A 17 26.56 -4.26 -11.08
N ARG A 18 25.73 -3.57 -10.27
CA ARG A 18 24.34 -3.22 -10.62
C ARG A 18 24.10 -1.70 -10.62
N PRO A 19 24.64 -0.94 -11.59
CA PRO A 19 24.54 0.52 -11.61
C PRO A 19 23.10 1.03 -11.64
N GLU A 20 22.18 0.32 -12.31
CA GLU A 20 20.76 0.67 -12.33
C GLU A 20 20.09 0.60 -10.95
N GLN A 21 20.47 -0.38 -10.11
CA GLN A 21 19.93 -0.50 -8.75
C GLN A 21 20.43 0.65 -7.86
N ARG A 22 21.69 1.06 -8.04
CA ARG A 22 22.26 2.22 -7.36
C ARG A 22 21.56 3.52 -7.75
N ALA A 23 21.39 3.76 -9.05
CA ALA A 23 20.70 4.94 -9.55
C ALA A 23 19.24 5.01 -9.05
N ARG A 24 18.55 3.87 -9.01
CA ARG A 24 17.19 3.78 -8.44
C ARG A 24 17.16 4.12 -6.94
N LEU A 25 18.06 3.53 -6.15
CA LEU A 25 18.16 3.83 -4.72
C LEU A 25 18.44 5.32 -4.46
N GLU A 26 19.32 5.93 -5.27
CA GLU A 26 19.63 7.36 -5.16
C GLU A 26 18.41 8.23 -5.46
N ALA A 27 17.64 7.90 -6.50
CA ALA A 27 16.39 8.59 -6.82
C ALA A 27 15.34 8.44 -5.70
N GLU A 28 15.16 7.23 -5.17
CA GLU A 28 14.23 6.95 -4.06
C GLU A 28 14.65 7.69 -2.78
N THR A 29 15.94 7.75 -2.49
CA THR A 29 16.49 8.50 -1.35
C THR A 29 16.26 9.99 -1.51
N ALA A 30 16.52 10.55 -2.70
CA ALA A 30 16.29 11.96 -3.00
C ALA A 30 14.81 12.35 -2.83
N LEU A 31 13.89 11.50 -3.31
CA LEU A 31 12.45 11.71 -3.13
C LEU A 31 12.06 11.72 -1.65
N ALA A 32 12.55 10.77 -0.87
CA ALA A 32 12.28 10.70 0.56
C ALA A 32 12.94 11.83 1.37
N ALA A 33 14.02 12.45 0.87
CA ALA A 33 14.64 13.62 1.49
C ALA A 33 13.91 14.92 1.15
N ALA A 34 13.40 15.04 -0.09
CA ALA A 34 12.63 16.19 -0.54
C ALA A 34 11.26 16.31 0.13
N ALA A 35 10.63 15.18 0.46
CA ALA A 35 9.39 15.11 1.21
C ALA A 35 9.47 14.00 2.29
N PRO A 36 10.11 14.28 3.44
CA PRO A 36 10.25 13.29 4.51
C PRO A 36 8.89 12.78 4.99
N PRO A 37 8.62 11.47 4.92
CA PRO A 37 7.37 10.93 5.44
C PRO A 37 7.39 10.97 6.97
N VAL A 38 6.21 11.15 7.57
CA VAL A 38 6.03 10.91 9.00
C VAL A 38 6.03 9.41 9.24
N LEU A 39 6.96 8.94 10.08
CA LEU A 39 7.07 7.53 10.46
C LEU A 39 6.38 7.29 11.80
N LEU A 40 5.43 6.35 11.83
CA LEU A 40 4.79 5.88 13.05
C LEU A 40 5.37 4.51 13.41
N LYS A 41 5.92 4.39 14.63
CA LYS A 41 6.54 3.16 15.12
C LYS A 41 5.52 2.33 15.90
N GLY A 42 5.30 1.10 15.47
CA GLY A 42 4.42 0.17 16.17
C GLY A 42 3.89 -0.92 15.24
N ASP A 43 2.93 -1.69 15.73
CA ASP A 43 2.10 -2.53 14.88
C ASP A 43 1.25 -1.64 13.96
N ALA A 44 1.27 -1.92 12.67
CA ALA A 44 0.62 -1.09 11.66
C ALA A 44 -0.89 -0.92 11.90
N LEU A 45 -1.56 -1.95 12.45
CA LEU A 45 -3.01 -1.91 12.71
C LEU A 45 -3.33 -1.12 13.98
N GLU A 46 -2.41 -1.08 14.94
CA GLU A 46 -2.57 -0.34 16.19
C GLU A 46 -2.25 1.15 16.03
N VAL A 47 -1.34 1.52 15.12
CA VAL A 47 -1.01 2.93 14.84
C VAL A 47 -1.92 3.58 13.79
N LEU A 48 -2.78 2.80 13.12
CA LEU A 48 -3.64 3.29 12.04
C LEU A 48 -4.60 4.43 12.47
N PRO A 49 -5.22 4.38 13.68
CA PRO A 49 -6.04 5.50 14.16
C PRO A 49 -5.24 6.81 14.30
N GLU A 50 -3.98 6.74 14.76
CA GLU A 50 -3.09 7.91 14.85
C GLU A 50 -2.77 8.45 13.46
N ALA A 51 -2.52 7.56 12.48
CA ALA A 51 -2.28 7.96 11.10
C ALA A 51 -3.47 8.73 10.50
N PHE A 52 -4.70 8.26 10.74
CA PHE A 52 -5.91 8.95 10.27
C PHE A 52 -6.12 10.32 10.93
N ALA A 53 -5.82 10.43 12.23
CA ALA A 53 -5.93 11.70 12.94
C ALA A 53 -4.98 12.80 12.41
N ARG A 54 -3.90 12.42 11.73
CA ARG A 54 -2.95 13.34 11.09
C ARG A 54 -3.42 13.87 9.73
N VAL A 55 -4.46 13.27 9.13
CA VAL A 55 -5.02 13.74 7.86
C VAL A 55 -6.00 14.90 8.13
N PRO A 56 -5.80 16.08 7.50
CA PRO A 56 -6.70 17.23 7.65
C PRO A 56 -8.17 16.84 7.47
N PRO A 57 -9.11 17.40 8.26
CA PRO A 57 -10.51 16.96 8.26
C PRO A 57 -11.23 17.16 6.92
N ASP A 58 -10.75 18.09 6.10
CA ASP A 58 -11.26 18.43 4.76
C ASP A 58 -10.60 17.62 3.62
N ALA A 59 -9.58 16.81 3.92
CA ALA A 59 -8.94 15.91 2.95
C ALA A 59 -9.59 14.51 2.96
N LEU A 60 -9.37 13.70 1.92
CA LEU A 60 -9.72 12.28 1.94
C LEU A 60 -8.51 11.48 2.43
N PRO A 61 -8.59 10.73 3.55
CA PRO A 61 -7.54 9.79 3.92
C PRO A 61 -7.46 8.67 2.87
N VAL A 62 -6.26 8.46 2.33
CA VAL A 62 -5.97 7.37 1.40
C VAL A 62 -4.97 6.43 2.04
N VAL A 63 -5.37 5.18 2.23
CA VAL A 63 -4.46 4.10 2.64
C VAL A 63 -3.95 3.41 1.39
N THR A 64 -2.64 3.17 1.32
CA THR A 64 -2.03 2.42 0.22
C THR A 64 -1.31 1.20 0.78
N THR A 65 -1.59 0.02 0.24
CA THR A 65 -0.87 -1.22 0.59
C THR A 65 -0.26 -1.85 -0.66
N THR A 66 0.99 -2.27 -0.58
CA THR A 66 1.72 -2.89 -1.69
C THR A 66 2.47 -4.12 -1.19
N TRP A 67 1.89 -5.31 -1.37
CA TRP A 67 2.37 -6.57 -0.80
C TRP A 67 2.55 -6.53 0.73
N ALA A 68 1.85 -5.62 1.42
CA ALA A 68 2.00 -5.45 2.87
C ALA A 68 1.09 -6.42 3.62
N LEU A 69 -0.11 -6.67 3.09
CA LEU A 69 -1.09 -7.51 3.76
C LEU A 69 -0.72 -9.01 3.73
N SER A 70 0.19 -9.43 2.84
CA SER A 70 0.67 -10.81 2.82
C SER A 70 1.45 -11.20 4.07
N ASP A 71 2.05 -10.23 4.76
CA ASP A 71 2.79 -10.45 6.00
C ASP A 71 1.86 -10.70 7.20
N LEU A 72 0.57 -10.36 7.05
CA LEU A 72 -0.44 -10.61 8.06
C LEU A 72 -1.09 -11.99 7.87
N PRO A 73 -1.42 -12.70 8.96
CA PRO A 73 -2.34 -13.83 8.91
C PRO A 73 -3.72 -13.37 8.46
N LEU A 74 -4.60 -14.31 8.08
CA LEU A 74 -5.93 -14.00 7.58
C LEU A 74 -6.72 -13.09 8.55
N GLU A 75 -6.70 -13.37 9.85
CA GLU A 75 -7.39 -12.53 10.84
C GLU A 75 -6.83 -11.11 10.87
N GLY A 76 -5.53 -10.92 10.67
CA GLY A 76 -4.89 -9.61 10.59
C GLY A 76 -5.36 -8.81 9.37
N ARG A 77 -5.54 -9.48 8.22
CA ARG A 77 -6.06 -8.83 7.01
C ARG A 77 -7.51 -8.38 7.19
N LEU A 78 -8.34 -9.22 7.82
CA LEU A 78 -9.72 -8.87 8.15
C LEU A 78 -9.78 -7.72 9.16
N ARG A 79 -8.92 -7.75 10.18
CA ARG A 79 -8.81 -6.67 11.17
C ARG A 79 -8.39 -5.36 10.51
N PHE A 80 -7.43 -5.38 9.58
CA PHE A 80 -7.05 -4.20 8.79
C PHE A 80 -8.27 -3.58 8.12
N PHE A 81 -9.05 -4.38 7.39
CA PHE A 81 -10.25 -3.90 6.72
C PHE A 81 -11.29 -3.33 7.69
N HIS A 82 -11.49 -4.01 8.83
CA HIS A 82 -12.38 -3.52 9.89
C HIS A 82 -11.94 -2.16 10.45
N ARG A 83 -10.62 -1.90 10.61
CA ARG A 83 -10.14 -0.58 11.04
C ARG A 83 -10.43 0.52 10.03
N LEU A 84 -10.39 0.21 8.73
CA LEU A 84 -10.79 1.16 7.69
C LEU A 84 -12.27 1.49 7.81
N ASP A 85 -13.11 0.47 8.03
CA ASP A 85 -14.56 0.61 8.20
C ASP A 85 -14.94 1.40 9.47
N GLU A 86 -14.27 1.12 10.60
CA GLU A 86 -14.41 1.90 11.84
C GLU A 86 -14.13 3.39 11.61
N THR A 87 -13.11 3.72 10.80
CA THR A 87 -12.79 5.10 10.45
C THR A 87 -13.83 5.69 9.49
N ALA A 88 -14.31 4.88 8.55
CA ALA A 88 -15.32 5.25 7.56
C ALA A 88 -16.66 5.66 8.18
N ALA A 89 -16.97 5.14 9.39
CA ALA A 89 -18.13 5.55 10.17
C ALA A 89 -18.13 7.04 10.56
N HIS A 90 -16.97 7.70 10.55
CA HIS A 90 -16.83 9.12 10.92
C HIS A 90 -16.51 10.02 9.73
N ARG A 91 -15.75 9.53 8.75
CA ARG A 91 -15.39 10.25 7.52
C ARG A 91 -15.06 9.26 6.40
N PRO A 92 -15.30 9.57 5.12
CA PRO A 92 -14.93 8.67 4.04
C PRO A 92 -13.44 8.32 4.05
N VAL A 93 -13.11 7.09 3.65
CA VAL A 93 -11.73 6.57 3.52
C VAL A 93 -11.58 5.88 2.17
N ALA A 94 -10.47 6.16 1.48
CA ALA A 94 -10.07 5.39 0.31
C ALA A 94 -8.96 4.41 0.67
N TRP A 95 -8.99 3.23 0.07
CA TRP A 95 -7.90 2.27 0.14
C TRP A 95 -7.51 1.79 -1.27
N VAL A 96 -6.23 1.98 -1.61
CA VAL A 96 -5.62 1.49 -2.84
C VAL A 96 -4.73 0.29 -2.49
N SER A 97 -5.05 -0.87 -3.02
CA SER A 97 -4.32 -2.11 -2.76
C SER A 97 -3.59 -2.58 -4.01
N ALA A 98 -2.32 -2.97 -3.89
CA ALA A 98 -1.60 -3.78 -4.87
C ALA A 98 -1.13 -5.07 -4.17
N GLU A 99 -1.98 -6.08 -4.18
CA GLU A 99 -1.81 -7.27 -3.33
C GLU A 99 -1.96 -8.55 -4.14
N GLY A 100 -1.34 -9.64 -3.65
CA GLY A 100 -1.50 -10.96 -4.26
C GLY A 100 -2.98 -11.33 -4.40
N VAL A 101 -3.32 -12.12 -5.42
CA VAL A 101 -4.71 -12.52 -5.69
C VAL A 101 -5.35 -13.14 -4.43
N GLY A 102 -6.44 -12.54 -3.95
CA GLY A 102 -7.17 -12.96 -2.75
C GLY A 102 -6.51 -12.60 -1.41
N VAL A 103 -5.48 -11.73 -1.40
CA VAL A 103 -4.84 -11.22 -0.18
C VAL A 103 -5.60 -10.01 0.38
N ALA A 104 -5.96 -9.06 -0.48
CA ALA A 104 -6.75 -7.89 -0.10
C ALA A 104 -8.21 -8.30 0.19
N PRO A 105 -8.71 -8.17 1.43
CA PRO A 105 -10.12 -8.43 1.73
C PRO A 105 -11.06 -7.52 0.92
N ALA A 106 -12.24 -8.02 0.59
CA ALA A 106 -13.29 -7.33 -0.18
C ALA A 106 -12.95 -6.91 -1.63
N ILE A 107 -11.67 -6.88 -2.02
CA ILE A 107 -11.27 -6.55 -3.40
C ILE A 107 -11.57 -7.74 -4.34
N PRO A 108 -12.34 -7.53 -5.43
CA PRO A 108 -12.60 -8.57 -6.42
C PRO A 108 -11.33 -9.11 -7.06
N THR A 109 -11.30 -10.39 -7.43
CA THR A 109 -10.10 -11.02 -8.02
C THR A 109 -10.20 -11.25 -9.52
N PHE A 110 -11.24 -10.75 -10.19
CA PHE A 110 -11.60 -11.13 -11.58
C PHE A 110 -11.78 -12.64 -11.82
N GLY A 111 -11.95 -13.43 -10.76
CA GLY A 111 -11.94 -14.90 -10.85
C GLY A 111 -10.54 -15.51 -10.93
N ASP A 112 -9.48 -14.72 -10.82
CA ASP A 112 -8.11 -15.22 -10.78
C ASP A 112 -7.86 -16.06 -9.54
N ARG A 113 -6.95 -17.03 -9.66
CA ARG A 113 -6.60 -17.95 -8.58
C ARG A 113 -5.49 -17.36 -7.71
N ARG A 114 -5.43 -17.82 -6.46
CA ARG A 114 -4.28 -17.53 -5.58
C ARG A 114 -3.00 -18.07 -6.24
N ALA A 115 -1.88 -17.41 -5.97
CA ALA A 115 -0.57 -17.74 -6.54
C ALA A 115 -0.48 -17.70 -8.09
N SER A 116 -1.33 -16.93 -8.77
CA SER A 116 -1.29 -16.75 -10.24
C SER A 116 -0.12 -15.90 -10.77
N GLY A 117 0.95 -15.70 -9.99
CA GLY A 117 2.14 -14.95 -10.41
C GLY A 117 1.94 -13.44 -10.62
N HIS A 118 0.78 -12.91 -10.21
CA HIS A 118 0.43 -11.49 -10.33
C HIS A 118 -0.33 -11.01 -9.10
N SER A 119 -0.59 -9.71 -9.07
CA SER A 119 -1.31 -9.02 -8.00
C SER A 119 -2.47 -8.22 -8.58
N ILE A 120 -3.52 -8.07 -7.80
CA ILE A 120 -4.69 -7.25 -8.16
C ILE A 120 -4.42 -5.83 -7.69
N ILE A 121 -4.71 -4.87 -8.56
CA ILE A 121 -4.80 -3.46 -8.22
C ILE A 121 -6.26 -3.19 -7.89
N GLY A 122 -6.53 -2.90 -6.62
CA GLY A 122 -7.86 -2.70 -6.08
C GLY A 122 -8.04 -1.28 -5.55
N LEU A 123 -9.27 -0.79 -5.64
CA LEU A 123 -9.73 0.44 -5.04
C LEU A 123 -10.94 0.12 -4.15
N ALA A 124 -10.90 0.56 -2.90
CA ALA A 124 -12.06 0.58 -2.02
C ALA A 124 -12.36 2.03 -1.61
N LEU A 125 -13.63 2.42 -1.69
CA LEU A 125 -14.16 3.64 -1.10
C LEU A 125 -15.15 3.22 -0.01
N LEU A 126 -14.83 3.58 1.23
CA LEU A 126 -15.64 3.29 2.41
C LEU A 126 -16.22 4.60 2.92
N ASP A 127 -17.52 4.61 3.18
CA ASP A 127 -18.23 5.67 3.89
C ASP A 127 -19.12 5.05 4.99
N HIS A 128 -19.89 5.88 5.69
CA HIS A 128 -20.74 5.47 6.82
C HIS A 128 -21.76 4.35 6.54
N SER A 129 -22.09 4.06 5.28
CA SER A 129 -23.18 3.17 4.89
C SER A 129 -22.88 2.31 3.68
N THR A 130 -21.85 2.66 2.90
CA THR A 130 -21.46 1.90 1.71
C THR A 130 -19.96 1.60 1.67
N VAL A 131 -19.67 0.36 1.28
CA VAL A 131 -18.34 -0.06 0.85
C VAL A 131 -18.43 -0.32 -0.65
N ARG A 132 -17.70 0.45 -1.44
CA ARG A 132 -17.57 0.25 -2.89
C ARG A 132 -16.17 -0.26 -3.17
N THR A 133 -16.08 -1.48 -3.69
CA THR A 133 -14.81 -2.10 -4.07
C THR A 133 -14.78 -2.37 -5.56
N GLU A 134 -13.67 -2.02 -6.18
CA GLU A 134 -13.39 -2.28 -7.58
C GLU A 134 -11.99 -2.87 -7.71
N ALA A 135 -11.84 -3.85 -8.59
CA ALA A 135 -10.54 -4.23 -9.08
C ALA A 135 -10.32 -3.50 -10.41
N VAL A 136 -9.29 -2.67 -10.47
CA VAL A 136 -9.04 -1.75 -11.59
C VAL A 136 -7.94 -2.25 -12.53
N GLY A 137 -7.20 -3.28 -12.11
CA GLY A 137 -6.13 -3.83 -12.94
C GLY A 137 -5.35 -4.94 -12.28
N ARG A 138 -4.29 -5.36 -12.97
CA ARG A 138 -3.33 -6.38 -12.53
C ARG A 138 -1.93 -5.82 -12.62
N CYS A 139 -1.04 -6.31 -11.76
CA CYS A 139 0.39 -6.03 -11.85
C CYS A 139 1.26 -7.27 -11.69
N TRP A 140 2.39 -7.27 -12.39
CA TRP A 140 3.41 -8.33 -12.35
C TRP A 140 4.76 -7.76 -11.94
N SER A 141 5.67 -8.65 -11.53
CA SER A 141 7.07 -8.31 -11.28
C SER A 141 7.22 -7.13 -10.32
N ARG A 142 6.41 -7.12 -9.25
CA ARG A 142 6.32 -6.04 -8.25
C ARG A 142 6.06 -4.65 -8.86
N GLY A 143 5.07 -4.57 -9.75
CA GLY A 143 4.61 -3.32 -10.34
C GLY A 143 5.40 -2.85 -11.58
N ARG A 144 6.37 -3.64 -12.07
CA ARG A 144 7.10 -3.32 -13.31
C ARG A 144 6.22 -3.36 -14.56
N LEU A 145 5.17 -4.18 -14.54
CA LEU A 145 4.19 -4.27 -15.61
C LEU A 145 2.80 -4.14 -15.01
N LEU A 146 2.00 -3.25 -15.59
CA LEU A 146 0.60 -3.00 -15.21
C LEU A 146 -0.30 -3.27 -16.41
N SER A 147 -1.44 -3.90 -16.15
CA SER A 147 -2.55 -4.01 -17.10
C SER A 147 -3.79 -3.43 -16.43
N TRP A 148 -4.29 -2.33 -16.97
CA TRP A 148 -5.49 -1.66 -16.48
C TRP A 148 -6.70 -2.24 -17.18
N LEU A 149 -7.78 -2.42 -16.43
CA LEU A 149 -9.08 -2.61 -17.05
C LEU A 149 -9.60 -1.22 -17.41
N THR A 150 -9.68 -0.96 -18.71
CA THR A 150 -10.41 0.22 -19.21
C THR A 150 -11.87 0.01 -18.85
N GLY A 151 -12.44 0.90 -18.02
CA GLY A 151 -13.82 0.82 -17.58
C GLY A 151 -14.76 0.64 -18.77
N SER A 152 -15.65 -0.35 -18.68
CA SER A 152 -16.83 -0.50 -19.54
C SER A 152 -18.02 0.18 -18.91
#